data_AF-A0A520NFF1-F1
#
_entry.id   AF-A0A520NFF1-F1
#
_cell.length_a   1.000
_cell.length_b   1.000
_cell.length_c   1.000
_cell.angle_alpha   90.00
_cell.angle_beta   90.00
_cell.angle_gamma   90.00
#
_symmetry.space_group_name_H-M   'P 1'
#
loop_
_entity.id
_entity.type
_entity.pdbx_description
1 polymer ?
#
loop_
_entity_poly.entity_id
_entity_poly.type
_entity_poly.pdbx_seq_one_letter_code
_entity_poly.pdbx_strand_id
1 'polypeptide(L)'
;MILLVSLTGCGFQPQLRDNSTGQYDIAIPLIPDRDGQILRAALVQRLNQIEQPRAPTYGLALQLRVETKDVANLDLSTCQTTGQSTDRSDGLNCDWQEVLALAHFEIRTINAAQGAASGTAEDGRTLWQGIARGRSDQREAQLGWRAVPAAELAREQALTQLADDMATQVVLALYAAQSMQYR
;
A
#
# COMPACT_ATOMS: atom_id res chain seq x y z
N MET A 1 32.01 -39.95 -22.71
CA MET A 1 32.36 -38.54 -22.49
C MET A 1 31.07 -37.82 -22.11
N ILE A 2 30.95 -37.49 -20.84
CA ILE A 2 29.76 -36.96 -20.16
C ILE A 2 29.76 -35.43 -20.31
N LEU A 3 28.58 -34.85 -20.58
CA LEU A 3 28.29 -33.45 -20.29
C LEU A 3 26.78 -33.34 -20.02
N LEU A 4 26.39 -33.68 -18.78
CA LEU A 4 25.08 -33.35 -18.22
C LEU A 4 25.18 -31.93 -17.66
N VAL A 5 24.67 -30.96 -18.41
CA VAL A 5 24.52 -29.57 -17.99
C VAL A 5 23.37 -29.51 -16.98
N SER A 6 23.71 -29.37 -15.70
CA SER A 6 22.75 -29.08 -14.63
C SER A 6 22.24 -27.64 -14.79
N LEU A 7 21.01 -27.49 -15.27
CA LEU A 7 20.24 -26.25 -15.12
C LEU A 7 19.91 -26.07 -13.63
N THR A 8 20.79 -25.40 -12.89
CA THR A 8 20.40 -24.76 -11.64
C THR A 8 19.56 -23.53 -12.01
N GLY A 9 18.28 -23.77 -12.33
CA GLY A 9 17.29 -22.70 -12.33
C GLY A 9 17.31 -22.06 -10.95
N CYS A 10 17.27 -20.71 -10.91
CA CYS A 10 17.28 -19.94 -9.68
C CYS A 10 16.37 -20.61 -8.64
N GLY A 11 16.94 -21.01 -7.51
CA GLY A 11 16.25 -21.68 -6.40
C GLY A 11 15.27 -20.76 -5.70
N PHE A 12 14.23 -20.33 -6.41
CA PHE A 12 13.06 -19.70 -5.84
C PHE A 12 12.33 -20.82 -5.09
N GLN A 13 12.65 -21.00 -3.81
CA GLN A 13 11.77 -21.72 -2.91
C GLN A 13 10.61 -20.78 -2.60
N PRO A 14 9.41 -20.97 -3.18
CA PRO A 14 8.25 -20.26 -2.68
C PRO A 14 8.10 -20.68 -1.23
N GLN A 15 8.38 -19.78 -0.29
CA GLN A 15 7.89 -19.96 1.05
C GLN A 15 6.38 -19.82 0.96
N LEU A 16 5.71 -20.96 0.79
CA LEU A 16 4.28 -21.08 0.98
C LEU A 16 4.04 -20.60 2.40
N ARG A 17 3.44 -19.42 2.51
CA ARG A 17 3.11 -18.81 3.77
C ARG A 17 2.19 -19.77 4.51
N ASP A 18 2.65 -20.37 5.61
CA ASP A 18 1.80 -21.25 6.43
C ASP A 18 0.58 -20.47 6.89
N ASN A 19 -0.62 -21.02 6.69
CA ASN A 19 -1.91 -20.37 6.95
C ASN A 19 -2.10 -19.90 8.42
N SER A 20 -1.18 -20.24 9.33
CA SER A 20 -1.11 -19.73 10.70
C SER A 20 -0.42 -18.37 10.85
N THR A 21 0.32 -17.90 9.83
CA THR A 21 1.10 -16.65 9.87
C THR A 21 0.41 -15.47 9.17
N GLY A 22 -0.75 -15.68 8.54
CA GLY A 22 -1.49 -14.65 7.80
C GLY A 22 -2.56 -13.90 8.61
N GLN A 23 -2.82 -14.34 9.84
CA GLN A 23 -3.77 -13.68 10.75
C GLN A 23 -2.98 -12.98 11.86
N TYR A 24 -2.98 -11.66 11.84
CA TYR A 24 -2.40 -10.85 12.91
C TYR A 24 -3.50 -10.44 13.88
N ASP A 25 -3.19 -10.43 15.18
CA ASP A 25 -4.16 -10.03 16.21
C ASP A 25 -4.24 -8.50 16.34
N ILE A 26 -4.49 -7.83 15.21
CA ILE A 26 -4.51 -6.38 15.07
C ILE A 26 -5.85 -5.86 14.53
N ALA A 27 -6.44 -4.90 15.24
CA ALA A 27 -7.62 -4.17 14.80
C ALA A 27 -7.23 -3.12 13.75
N ILE A 28 -7.94 -3.10 12.63
CA ILE A 28 -7.81 -2.04 11.63
C ILE A 28 -8.99 -1.09 11.79
N PRO A 29 -8.74 0.20 12.07
CA PRO A 29 -9.79 1.16 12.38
C PRO A 29 -10.64 1.45 11.15
N LEU A 30 -11.80 2.06 11.36
CA LEU A 30 -12.51 2.74 10.28
C LEU A 30 -11.72 3.98 9.89
N ILE A 31 -11.39 4.09 8.61
CA ILE A 31 -10.68 5.24 8.04
C ILE A 31 -11.73 6.04 7.24
N PRO A 32 -11.88 7.35 7.49
CA PRO A 32 -12.90 8.15 6.82
C PRO A 32 -12.70 8.17 5.30
N ASP A 33 -13.78 8.50 4.59
CA ASP A 33 -13.81 8.68 3.14
C ASP A 33 -13.61 7.41 2.32
N ARG A 34 -13.84 7.52 1.01
CA ARG A 34 -13.74 6.39 0.06
C ARG A 34 -12.34 5.80 0.02
N ASP A 35 -11.32 6.66 -0.05
CA ASP A 35 -9.91 6.24 -0.09
C ASP A 35 -9.51 5.50 1.20
N GLY A 36 -10.03 5.96 2.35
CA GLY A 36 -9.85 5.29 3.63
C GLY A 36 -10.49 3.91 3.65
N GLN A 37 -11.69 3.74 3.09
CA GLN A 37 -12.33 2.42 3.01
C GLN A 37 -11.61 1.46 2.06
N ILE A 38 -11.08 1.95 0.93
CA ILE A 38 -10.24 1.16 0.01
C ILE A 38 -8.97 0.69 0.74
N LEU A 39 -8.26 1.60 1.42
CA LEU A 39 -7.08 1.26 2.20
C LEU A 39 -7.41 0.25 3.32
N ARG A 40 -8.50 0.47 4.05
CA ARG A 40 -8.96 -0.44 5.11
C ARG A 40 -9.20 -1.85 4.56
N ALA A 41 -9.93 -1.97 3.45
CA ALA A 41 -10.18 -3.26 2.82
C ALA A 41 -8.88 -3.95 2.40
N ALA A 42 -7.97 -3.19 1.78
CA ALA A 42 -6.65 -3.68 1.37
C ALA A 42 -5.79 -4.14 2.56
N LEU A 43 -5.83 -3.43 3.69
CA LEU A 43 -5.13 -3.80 4.92
C LEU A 43 -5.74 -5.05 5.58
N VAL A 44 -7.08 -5.15 5.62
CA VAL A 44 -7.76 -6.33 6.17
C VAL A 44 -7.36 -7.57 5.37
N GLN A 45 -7.34 -7.50 4.05
CA GLN A 45 -6.90 -8.63 3.21
C GLN A 45 -5.45 -9.08 3.46
N ARG A 46 -4.57 -8.14 3.84
CA ARG A 46 -3.13 -8.39 4.03
C ARG A 46 -2.77 -8.85 5.43
N LEU A 47 -3.47 -8.32 6.44
CA LEU A 47 -3.17 -8.52 7.86
C LEU A 47 -4.16 -9.48 8.55
N ASN A 48 -5.40 -9.55 8.06
CA ASN A 48 -6.52 -10.25 8.69
C ASN A 48 -7.24 -11.10 7.63
N GLN A 49 -6.52 -12.09 7.08
CA GLN A 49 -6.92 -12.82 5.87
C GLN A 49 -8.32 -13.45 5.93
N ILE A 50 -8.81 -13.81 7.12
CA ILE A 50 -10.14 -14.40 7.32
C ILE A 50 -11.16 -13.34 7.71
N GLU A 51 -10.94 -12.69 8.85
CA GLU A 51 -11.82 -11.65 9.38
C GLU A 51 -11.05 -10.76 10.38
N GLN A 52 -11.61 -9.60 10.74
CA GLN A 52 -11.03 -8.82 11.84
C GLN A 52 -11.10 -9.62 13.15
N PRO A 53 -10.03 -9.63 13.96
CA PRO A 53 -10.05 -10.31 15.26
C PRO A 53 -11.16 -9.77 16.16
N ARG A 54 -11.88 -10.68 16.83
CA ARG A 54 -12.96 -10.30 17.78
C ARG A 54 -12.43 -9.71 19.08
N ALA A 55 -11.23 -10.13 19.49
CA ALA A 55 -10.57 -9.67 20.71
C ALA A 55 -9.11 -9.29 20.38
N PRO A 56 -8.89 -8.19 19.65
CA PRO A 56 -7.58 -7.79 19.17
C PRO A 56 -6.66 -7.37 20.32
N THR A 57 -5.44 -7.92 20.36
CA THR A 57 -4.37 -7.49 21.29
C THR A 57 -3.76 -6.16 20.85
N TYR A 58 -3.69 -5.91 19.54
CA TYR A 58 -3.11 -4.71 18.97
C TYR A 58 -4.14 -3.89 18.20
N GLY A 59 -3.93 -2.59 18.11
CA GLY A 59 -4.74 -1.68 17.31
C GLY A 59 -3.86 -0.82 16.43
N LEU A 60 -4.29 -0.65 15.18
CA LEU A 60 -3.68 0.28 14.25
C LEU A 60 -4.33 1.67 14.43
N ALA A 61 -3.52 2.70 14.57
CA ALA A 61 -3.95 4.10 14.47
C ALA A 61 -3.23 4.72 13.28
N LEU A 62 -3.93 5.43 12.39
CA LEU A 62 -3.30 6.00 11.21
C LEU A 62 -3.95 7.30 10.75
N GLN A 63 -3.15 8.11 10.05
CA GLN A 63 -3.57 9.31 9.36
C GLN A 63 -3.22 9.13 7.87
N LEU A 64 -4.25 9.07 7.02
CA LEU A 64 -4.12 8.92 5.57
C LEU A 64 -4.15 10.28 4.89
N ARG A 65 -3.24 10.48 3.93
CA ARG A 65 -3.21 11.61 3.01
C ARG A 65 -3.03 11.09 1.59
N VAL A 66 -3.93 11.46 0.69
CA VAL A 66 -3.84 11.14 -0.74
C VAL A 66 -3.76 12.43 -1.52
N GLU A 67 -2.70 12.58 -2.30
CA GLU A 67 -2.46 13.75 -3.14
C GLU A 67 -2.38 13.33 -4.60
N THR A 68 -2.96 14.13 -5.50
CA THR A 68 -2.77 14.01 -6.94
C THR A 68 -2.05 15.26 -7.42
N LYS A 69 -0.96 15.08 -8.16
CA LYS A 69 -0.12 16.16 -8.67
C LYS A 69 0.11 15.97 -10.15
N ASP A 70 -0.06 17.05 -10.92
CA ASP A 70 0.39 17.10 -12.30
C ASP A 70 1.90 17.34 -12.28
N VAL A 71 2.66 16.41 -12.84
CA VAL A 71 4.11 16.46 -12.93
C VAL A 71 4.47 16.72 -14.39
N ALA A 72 4.90 17.94 -14.68
CA ALA A 72 5.47 18.28 -15.97
C ALA A 72 6.89 17.70 -16.07
N ASN A 73 7.22 17.02 -17.17
CA ASN A 73 8.59 16.64 -17.43
C ASN A 73 9.48 17.89 -17.58
N LEU A 74 10.59 17.95 -16.83
CA LEU A 74 11.59 19.01 -16.95
C LEU A 74 12.42 18.90 -18.23
N ASP A 75 12.42 17.74 -18.90
CA ASP A 75 13.11 17.55 -20.17
C ASP A 75 12.14 17.62 -21.36
N LEU A 76 11.98 18.84 -21.89
CA LEU A 76 11.20 19.12 -23.09
C LEU A 76 11.85 18.52 -24.37
N SER A 77 13.13 18.18 -24.35
CA SER A 77 13.87 17.77 -25.56
C SER A 77 13.53 16.34 -26.02
N THR A 78 13.22 15.44 -25.08
CA THR A 78 12.72 14.09 -25.35
C THR A 78 11.24 14.07 -25.74
N CYS A 79 10.48 15.08 -25.32
CA CYS A 79 9.09 15.27 -25.76
C CYS A 79 8.99 15.85 -27.18
N GLN A 80 9.97 16.64 -27.62
CA GLN A 80 10.01 17.23 -28.96
C GLN A 80 10.63 16.32 -30.03
N THR A 81 11.47 15.34 -29.66
CA THR A 81 12.17 14.47 -30.64
C THR A 81 11.29 13.38 -31.23
N THR A 82 10.08 13.16 -30.70
CA THR A 82 9.02 12.38 -31.38
C THR A 82 8.00 13.31 -32.09
N GLY A 83 8.37 14.58 -32.31
CA GLY A 83 7.51 15.64 -32.85
C GLY A 83 7.88 16.07 -34.29
N GLN A 84 7.95 15.13 -35.23
CA GLN A 84 7.81 15.44 -36.67
C GLN A 84 6.35 15.36 -37.12
N SER A 85 5.42 15.78 -36.27
CA SER A 85 4.02 15.89 -36.66
C SER A 85 3.60 17.36 -36.53
N THR A 86 3.30 17.94 -37.68
CA THR A 86 2.93 19.35 -37.85
C THR A 86 1.44 19.59 -37.68
N ASP A 87 0.68 18.60 -37.22
CA ASP A 87 -0.75 18.73 -37.01
C ASP A 87 -1.04 19.01 -35.52
N ARG A 88 -1.83 20.04 -35.25
CA ARG A 88 -2.16 20.46 -33.87
C ARG A 88 -3.05 19.44 -33.15
N SER A 89 -3.48 18.39 -33.86
CA SER A 89 -4.23 17.23 -33.39
C SER A 89 -3.36 16.09 -32.82
N ASP A 90 -2.04 16.21 -32.90
CA ASP A 90 -1.14 15.14 -32.52
C ASP A 90 -0.83 15.24 -31.03
N GLY A 91 -1.57 14.47 -30.23
CA GLY A 91 -1.62 14.46 -28.76
C GLY A 91 -0.33 14.08 -28.03
N LEU A 92 0.77 14.76 -28.31
CA LEU A 92 2.01 14.71 -27.55
C LEU A 92 1.93 15.68 -26.37
N ASN A 93 1.03 15.41 -25.42
CA ASN A 93 1.10 16.03 -24.10
C ASN A 93 1.96 15.12 -23.19
N CYS A 94 3.10 15.63 -22.73
CA CYS A 94 3.99 14.93 -21.80
C CYS A 94 3.60 15.12 -20.34
N ASP A 95 2.36 15.51 -20.10
CA ASP A 95 1.81 15.70 -18.77
C ASP A 95 1.46 14.33 -18.19
N TRP A 96 2.02 14.03 -17.03
CA TRP A 96 1.65 12.87 -16.23
C TRP A 96 1.08 13.30 -14.89
N GLN A 97 0.08 12.56 -14.45
CA GLN A 97 -0.48 12.67 -13.12
C GLN A 97 0.16 11.64 -12.21
N GLU A 98 0.72 12.12 -11.12
CA GLU A 98 1.21 11.32 -10.02
C GLU A 98 0.17 11.32 -8.91
N VAL A 99 -0.25 10.12 -8.49
CA VAL A 99 -0.99 9.93 -7.25
C VAL A 99 -0.02 9.43 -6.19
N LEU A 100 0.07 10.18 -5.09
CA LEU A 100 0.87 9.84 -3.91
C LEU A 100 -0.06 9.60 -2.72
N ALA A 101 -0.04 8.39 -2.18
CA ALA A 101 -0.72 8.03 -0.94
C ALA A 101 0.32 7.89 0.18
N LEU A 102 0.11 8.59 1.29
CA LEU A 102 0.98 8.61 2.46
C LEU A 102 0.17 8.29 3.72
N ALA A 103 0.71 7.40 4.56
CA ALA A 103 0.14 7.15 5.87
C ALA A 103 1.20 7.29 6.96
N HIS A 104 0.90 8.11 7.97
CA HIS A 104 1.57 8.05 9.26
C HIS A 104 0.75 7.10 10.14
N PHE A 105 1.39 6.11 10.75
CA PHE A 105 0.67 5.13 11.54
C PHE A 105 1.43 4.65 12.77
N GLU A 106 0.67 4.17 13.73
CA GLU A 106 1.12 3.63 15.00
C GLU A 106 0.46 2.28 15.25
N ILE A 107 1.23 1.37 15.86
CA ILE A 107 0.73 0.12 16.40
C ILE A 107 0.66 0.29 17.91
N ARG A 108 -0.51 0.09 18.49
CA ARG A 108 -0.79 0.28 19.92
C ARG A 108 -1.29 -1.01 20.55
N THR A 109 -1.06 -1.21 21.84
CA THR A 109 -1.72 -2.29 22.60
C THR A 109 -3.17 -1.92 22.90
N ILE A 110 -4.12 -2.84 22.77
CA ILE A 110 -5.50 -2.60 23.21
C ILE A 110 -5.65 -3.08 24.66
N ASN A 111 -6.12 -2.20 25.54
CA ASN A 111 -6.53 -2.60 26.87
C ASN A 111 -7.92 -3.26 26.80
N ALA A 112 -8.02 -4.52 27.25
CA ALA A 112 -9.23 -5.35 27.14
C ALA A 112 -10.49 -4.76 27.80
N ALA A 113 -10.37 -3.68 28.59
CA ALA A 113 -11.48 -3.07 29.30
C ALA A 113 -12.40 -2.18 28.44
N GLN A 114 -11.99 -1.73 27.24
CA GLN A 114 -12.72 -0.69 26.49
C GLN A 114 -12.87 -0.91 24.97
N GLY A 115 -12.27 -1.95 24.38
CA GLY A 115 -12.02 -1.99 22.91
C GLY A 115 -12.93 -2.85 22.02
N ALA A 116 -13.92 -3.57 22.55
CA ALA A 116 -14.65 -4.57 21.75
C ALA A 116 -15.65 -4.01 20.72
N ALA A 117 -15.96 -2.71 20.76
CA ALA A 117 -17.05 -2.13 19.96
C ALA A 117 -16.69 -0.93 19.06
N SER A 118 -15.59 -0.19 19.29
CA SER A 118 -15.28 1.02 18.51
C SER A 118 -14.16 0.85 17.48
N GLY A 119 -13.31 -0.18 17.59
CA GLY A 119 -12.15 -0.32 16.70
C GLY A 119 -11.18 0.86 16.74
N THR A 120 -11.28 1.74 17.75
CA THR A 120 -10.41 2.89 17.94
C THR A 120 -9.33 2.55 18.97
N ALA A 121 -8.06 2.56 18.54
CA ALA A 121 -6.90 2.32 19.38
C ALA A 121 -6.54 3.55 20.25
N GLU A 122 -7.55 4.17 20.89
CA GLU A 122 -7.40 5.52 21.43
C GLU A 122 -6.64 5.58 22.75
N ASP A 123 -6.57 4.50 23.54
CA ASP A 123 -6.02 4.52 24.91
C ASP A 123 -4.91 3.48 25.17
N GLY A 124 -4.23 3.06 24.10
CA GLY A 124 -3.19 2.02 24.13
C GLY A 124 -1.75 2.54 24.19
N ARG A 125 -0.82 1.77 24.78
CA ARG A 125 0.63 2.07 24.69
C ARG A 125 1.10 1.89 23.26
N THR A 126 1.75 2.91 22.70
CA THR A 126 2.42 2.82 21.39
C THR A 126 3.59 1.85 21.45
N LEU A 127 3.54 0.83 20.61
CA LEU A 127 4.60 -0.17 20.42
C LEU A 127 5.55 0.21 19.30
N TRP A 128 4.99 0.80 18.24
CA TRP A 128 5.72 1.11 17.04
C TRP A 128 5.06 2.26 16.28
N GLN A 129 5.85 3.03 15.55
CA GLN A 129 5.40 4.14 14.71
C GLN A 129 6.18 4.16 13.39
N GLY A 130 5.53 4.61 12.32
CA GLY A 130 6.24 4.81 11.07
C GLY A 130 5.38 5.40 9.97
N ILE A 131 5.97 5.39 8.78
CA ILE A 131 5.47 6.09 7.60
C ILE A 131 5.50 5.11 6.45
N ALA A 132 4.37 4.99 5.76
CA ALA A 132 4.26 4.18 4.56
C ALA A 132 3.83 5.04 3.37
N ARG A 133 4.19 4.60 2.17
CA ARG A 133 3.90 5.31 0.92
C ARG A 133 3.48 4.36 -0.19
N GLY A 134 2.58 4.83 -1.04
CA GLY A 134 2.24 4.20 -2.31
C GLY A 134 2.16 5.25 -3.42
N ARG A 135 2.57 4.88 -4.62
CA ARG A 135 2.66 5.81 -5.76
C ARG A 135 2.18 5.16 -7.05
N SER A 136 1.33 5.85 -7.78
CA SER A 136 0.95 5.46 -9.14
C SER A 136 1.00 6.66 -10.07
N ASP A 137 1.55 6.45 -11.26
CA ASP A 137 1.73 7.48 -12.28
C ASP A 137 0.91 7.11 -13.52
N GLN A 138 0.25 8.08 -14.14
CA GLN A 138 -0.51 7.88 -15.37
C GLN A 138 -0.30 9.02 -16.37
N ARG A 139 -0.42 8.72 -17.67
CA ARG A 139 -0.28 9.72 -18.74
C ARG A 139 -1.65 10.21 -19.20
N GLU A 140 -1.95 11.50 -19.02
CA GLU A 140 -3.26 12.06 -19.36
C GLU A 140 -3.54 12.06 -20.88
N ALA A 141 -2.52 12.38 -21.69
CA ALA A 141 -2.66 12.56 -23.14
C ALA A 141 -3.16 11.32 -23.90
N GLN A 142 -2.94 10.13 -23.34
CA GLN A 142 -3.30 8.86 -23.96
C GLN A 142 -4.71 8.38 -23.61
N LEU A 143 -5.37 9.06 -22.66
CA LEU A 143 -6.57 8.53 -22.04
C LEU A 143 -7.85 9.08 -22.67
N GLY A 144 -7.87 10.33 -23.14
CA GLY A 144 -9.08 10.94 -23.74
C GLY A 144 -10.30 10.75 -22.82
N TRP A 145 -11.34 10.07 -23.33
CA TRP A 145 -12.55 9.73 -22.54
C TRP A 145 -12.28 8.78 -21.35
N ARG A 146 -11.13 8.10 -21.31
CA ARG A 146 -10.71 7.18 -20.25
C ARG A 146 -9.98 7.88 -19.10
N ALA A 147 -9.81 9.20 -19.15
CA ALA A 147 -9.03 9.93 -18.15
C ALA A 147 -9.57 9.74 -16.72
N VAL A 148 -10.89 9.88 -16.55
CA VAL A 148 -11.55 9.70 -15.24
C VAL A 148 -11.40 8.28 -14.68
N PRO A 149 -11.76 7.20 -15.39
CA PRO A 149 -11.59 5.85 -14.85
C PRO A 149 -10.12 5.44 -14.68
N ALA A 150 -9.20 5.98 -15.47
CA ALA A 150 -7.77 5.74 -15.28
C ALA A 150 -7.23 6.43 -14.03
N ALA A 151 -7.68 7.67 -13.74
CA ALA A 151 -7.31 8.37 -12.51
C ALA A 151 -7.78 7.64 -11.26
N GLU A 152 -8.99 7.07 -11.34
CA GLU A 152 -9.51 6.24 -10.28
C GLU A 152 -8.68 4.97 -10.08
N LEU A 153 -8.35 4.27 -11.16
CA LEU A 153 -7.48 3.10 -11.11
C LEU A 153 -6.09 3.42 -10.55
N ALA A 154 -5.49 4.54 -10.95
CA ALA A 154 -4.19 4.98 -10.44
C ALA A 154 -4.26 5.25 -8.92
N ARG A 155 -5.36 5.83 -8.45
CA ARG A 155 -5.61 6.04 -7.02
C ARG A 155 -5.74 4.74 -6.25
N GLU A 156 -6.54 3.80 -6.75
CA GLU A 156 -6.67 2.46 -6.15
C GLU A 156 -5.34 1.72 -6.11
N GLN A 157 -4.52 1.83 -7.14
CA GLN A 157 -3.17 1.25 -7.19
C GLN A 157 -2.24 1.88 -6.15
N ALA A 158 -2.23 3.21 -6.01
CA ALA A 158 -1.42 3.89 -5.00
C ALA A 158 -1.83 3.47 -3.58
N LEU A 159 -3.13 3.34 -3.30
CA LEU A 159 -3.63 2.86 -2.00
C LEU A 159 -3.28 1.39 -1.75
N THR A 160 -3.30 0.56 -2.80
CA THR A 160 -2.91 -0.85 -2.72
C THR A 160 -1.42 -0.99 -2.38
N GLN A 161 -0.55 -0.23 -3.06
CA GLN A 161 0.89 -0.21 -2.74
C GLN A 161 1.16 0.32 -1.33
N LEU A 162 0.42 1.36 -0.91
CA LEU A 162 0.49 1.86 0.46
C LEU A 162 0.14 0.76 1.46
N ALA A 163 -0.92 -0.03 1.19
CA ALA A 163 -1.31 -1.14 2.04
C ALA A 163 -0.25 -2.25 2.10
N ASP A 164 0.43 -2.53 0.99
CA ASP A 164 1.55 -3.49 0.94
C ASP A 164 2.71 -3.03 1.83
N ASP A 165 3.14 -1.77 1.69
CA ASP A 165 4.22 -1.19 2.49
C ASP A 165 3.86 -1.17 3.99
N MET A 166 2.66 -0.69 4.33
CA MET A 166 2.14 -0.74 5.71
C MET A 166 2.11 -2.16 6.27
N ALA A 167 1.59 -3.12 5.50
CA ALA A 167 1.50 -4.50 5.96
C ALA A 167 2.88 -5.08 6.25
N THR A 168 3.86 -4.88 5.35
CA THR A 168 5.25 -5.30 5.59
C THR A 168 5.80 -4.73 6.90
N GLN A 169 5.63 -3.43 7.12
CA GLN A 169 6.12 -2.78 8.33
C GLN A 169 5.42 -3.29 9.60
N VAL A 170 4.10 -3.49 9.56
CA VAL A 170 3.32 -4.06 10.68
C VAL A 170 3.78 -5.47 11.04
N VAL A 171 3.98 -6.34 10.05
CA VAL A 171 4.44 -7.71 10.28
C VAL A 171 5.79 -7.72 10.99
N LEU A 172 6.73 -6.90 10.51
CA LEU A 172 8.07 -6.79 11.11
C LEU A 172 8.01 -6.26 12.54
N ALA A 173 7.20 -5.23 12.78
CA ALA A 173 7.04 -4.63 14.10
C ALA A 173 6.43 -5.60 15.13
N LEU A 174 5.39 -6.34 14.74
CA LEU A 174 4.75 -7.33 15.62
C LEU A 174 5.67 -8.51 15.92
N TYR A 175 6.44 -8.98 14.92
CA TYR A 175 7.44 -10.02 15.13
C TYR A 175 8.52 -9.59 16.13
N ALA A 176 9.03 -8.36 15.99
CA ALA A 176 10.00 -7.79 16.92
C ALA A 176 9.43 -7.68 18.35
N ALA A 177 8.19 -7.21 18.50
CA ALA A 177 7.52 -7.08 19.79
C ALA A 177 7.37 -8.44 20.50
N GLN A 178 6.93 -9.48 19.79
CA GLN A 178 6.77 -10.83 20.34
C GLN A 178 8.12 -11.42 20.79
N SER A 179 9.19 -11.19 20.04
CA SER A 179 10.53 -11.71 20.37
C SER A 179 11.10 -11.17 21.69
N MET A 180 10.66 -9.97 22.12
CA MET A 180 11.09 -9.35 23.38
C MET A 180 10.29 -9.85 24.60
N GLN A 181 9.06 -10.33 24.40
CA GLN A 181 8.21 -10.84 25.48
C GLN A 181 8.59 -12.24 25.99
N TYR A 182 9.39 -12.99 25.22
CA TYR A 182 9.86 -14.35 25.56
C TYR A 182 11.31 -14.40 26.07
N ARG A 183 11.88 -13.26 26.49
CA ARG A 183 13.15 -13.18 27.22
C ARG A 183 12.91 -12.74 28.66
#